data_AF-F4RH53-F1
#
_entry.id   AF-F4RH53-F1
#
_cell.length_a   1.000
_cell.length_b   1.000
_cell.length_c   1.000
_cell.angle_alpha   90.00
_cell.angle_beta   90.00
_cell.angle_gamma   90.00
#
_symmetry.space_group_name_H-M   'P 1'
#
loop_
_entity.id
_entity.type
_entity.pdbx_description
1 polymer ?
#
loop_
_entity_poly.entity_id
_entity_poly.type
_entity_poly.pdbx_seq_one_letter_code
_entity_poly.pdbx_strand_id
1 'polypeptide(L)'
;MYDESPDESKPNSQFDLPALKRLYLISDIPLPNFKDCKNLQFVKCDSEIKEDQWHSIKDLLYSDTWPKLSVLDLRRSWFLAGSPGQAQKEVDEIGNFNVKLMLSGGYSSKAPWD
;
A
#
# COMPACT_ATOMS: atom_id res chain seq x y z
N MET A 1 -24.63 32.13 -20.80
CA MET A 1 -23.43 32.53 -20.05
C MET A 1 -23.76 32.35 -18.59
N TYR A 2 -23.30 31.25 -18.00
CA TYR A 2 -23.17 31.12 -16.55
C TYR A 2 -21.68 30.89 -16.29
N ASP A 3 -21.12 31.87 -15.60
CA ASP A 3 -19.82 31.93 -14.95
C ASP A 3 -20.08 31.54 -13.47
N GLU A 4 -19.12 30.88 -12.81
CA GLU A 4 -19.10 30.30 -11.42
C GLU A 4 -18.99 28.76 -11.44
N SER A 5 -17.99 28.08 -10.88
CA SER A 5 -16.81 28.45 -10.07
C SER A 5 -15.82 27.26 -10.12
N PRO A 6 -14.50 27.42 -10.29
CA PRO A 6 -13.55 26.35 -10.06
C PRO A 6 -13.05 26.41 -8.62
N ASP A 7 -13.88 26.08 -7.63
CA ASP A 7 -13.38 25.92 -6.26
C ASP A 7 -14.14 24.81 -5.52
N GLU A 8 -13.66 23.60 -5.70
CA GLU A 8 -13.36 22.78 -4.54
C GLU A 8 -11.95 22.25 -4.77
N SER A 9 -10.95 23.03 -4.34
CA SER A 9 -9.66 22.45 -3.99
C SER A 9 -9.94 21.44 -2.87
N LYS A 10 -10.28 20.19 -3.25
CA LYS A 10 -10.20 19.05 -2.34
C LYS A 10 -8.87 19.21 -1.62
N PRO A 11 -8.84 19.32 -0.29
CA PRO A 11 -7.59 19.46 0.42
C PRO A 11 -6.77 18.23 0.06
N ASN A 12 -5.76 18.42 -0.79
CA ASN A 12 -4.73 17.44 -1.04
C ASN A 12 -4.09 17.24 0.32
N SER A 13 -4.64 16.29 1.08
CA SER A 13 -4.21 15.96 2.44
C SER A 13 -2.95 15.14 2.31
N GLN A 14 -1.95 15.71 1.64
CA GLN A 14 -0.64 15.16 1.46
C GLN A 14 0.08 15.30 2.79
N PHE A 15 0.47 14.17 3.37
CA PHE A 15 1.18 14.10 4.62
C PHE A 15 2.67 14.10 4.34
N ASP A 16 3.25 15.30 4.36
CA ASP A 16 4.70 15.49 4.34
C ASP A 16 5.25 15.29 5.75
N LEU A 17 5.48 14.03 6.10
CA LEU A 17 6.05 13.64 7.39
C LEU A 17 7.44 13.03 7.16
N PRO A 18 8.48 13.85 6.96
CA PRO A 18 9.82 13.36 6.60
C PRO A 18 10.47 12.53 7.71
N ALA A 19 10.03 12.66 8.96
CA ALA A 19 10.49 11.85 10.08
C ALA A 19 9.66 10.56 10.29
N LEU A 20 8.59 10.36 9.52
CA LEU A 20 7.71 9.21 9.66
C LEU A 20 8.44 7.94 9.23
N LYS A 21 8.64 7.04 10.19
CA LYS A 21 9.27 5.73 9.95
C LYS A 21 8.26 4.60 9.89
N ARG A 22 7.14 4.75 10.60
CA ARG A 22 6.12 3.71 10.76
C ARG A 22 4.75 4.31 10.53
N LEU A 23 3.98 3.69 9.64
CA LEU A 23 2.60 4.06 9.33
C LEU A 23 1.68 2.89 9.71
N TYR A 24 0.62 3.21 10.44
CA TYR A 24 -0.40 2.26 10.86
C TYR A 24 -1.74 2.74 10.33
N LEU A 25 -2.28 2.01 9.37
CA LEU A 25 -3.56 2.30 8.72
C LEU A 25 -4.61 1.38 9.31
N ILE A 26 -5.44 1.94 10.19
CA ILE A 26 -6.53 1.23 10.89
C ILE A 26 -7.85 1.42 10.14
N SER A 27 -7.88 2.30 9.14
CA SER A 27 -9.05 2.64 8.34
C SER A 27 -8.64 2.88 6.88
N ASP A 28 -9.62 3.13 6.02
CA ASP A 28 -9.58 3.38 4.57
C ASP A 28 -8.90 4.74 4.26
N ILE A 29 -7.69 4.94 4.80
CA ILE A 29 -6.87 6.12 4.54
C ILE A 29 -6.08 5.87 3.25
N PRO A 30 -6.16 6.78 2.26
CA PRO A 30 -5.44 6.61 1.00
C PRO A 30 -3.93 6.67 1.23
N LEU A 31 -3.25 5.57 0.94
CA LEU A 31 -1.78 5.48 0.95
C LEU A 31 -1.06 6.52 0.06
N PRO A 32 -1.61 6.96 -1.09
CA PRO A 32 -1.03 8.03 -1.92
C PRO A 32 -0.74 9.32 -1.15
N ASN A 33 -1.49 9.59 -0.08
CA ASN A 33 -1.27 10.78 0.73
C ASN A 33 0.08 10.75 1.47
N PHE A 34 0.73 9.59 1.59
CA PHE A 34 2.03 9.41 2.25
C PHE A 34 3.18 9.25 1.25
N LYS A 35 3.00 9.60 -0.02
CA LYS A 35 4.04 9.47 -1.06
C LYS A 35 5.35 10.22 -0.70
N ASP A 36 5.27 11.37 -0.03
CA ASP A 36 6.46 12.14 0.34
C ASP A 36 7.16 11.64 1.61
N CYS A 37 6.64 10.58 2.25
CA CYS A 37 7.26 9.94 3.43
C CYS A 37 8.44 9.04 3.03
N LYS A 38 9.53 9.62 2.51
CA LYS A 38 10.71 8.86 2.01
C LYS A 38 11.45 8.03 3.08
N ASN A 39 11.23 8.33 4.37
CA ASN A 39 11.82 7.59 5.48
C ASN A 39 10.93 6.48 6.03
N LEU A 40 9.82 6.21 5.37
CA LEU A 40 8.90 5.15 5.76
C LEU A 40 9.58 3.79 5.62
N GLN A 41 9.65 3.06 6.72
CA GLN A 41 10.29 1.74 6.80
C GLN A 41 9.27 0.64 7.01
N PHE A 42 8.16 0.96 7.66
CA PHE A 42 7.14 0.01 8.06
C PHE A 42 5.76 0.58 7.76
N VAL A 43 4.95 -0.18 7.01
CA VAL A 43 3.53 0.10 6.79
C VAL A 43 2.75 -1.08 7.30
N LYS A 44 1.73 -0.83 8.13
CA LYS A 44 0.76 -1.85 8.51
C LYS A 44 -0.63 -1.42 8.11
N CYS A 45 -1.34 -2.29 7.41
CA CYS A 45 -2.74 -2.13 7.06
C CYS A 45 -3.58 -3.14 7.87
N ASP A 46 -4.51 -2.62 8.66
CA ASP A 46 -5.44 -3.36 9.52
C ASP A 46 -6.90 -3.17 9.04
N SER A 47 -7.07 -2.81 7.75
CA SER A 47 -8.37 -2.54 7.13
C SER A 47 -8.48 -3.28 5.79
N GLU A 48 -9.69 -3.38 5.26
CA GLU A 48 -9.95 -3.89 3.91
C GLU A 48 -9.16 -3.09 2.87
N ILE A 49 -8.40 -3.79 2.03
CA ILE A 49 -7.66 -3.20 0.92
C ILE A 49 -8.44 -3.50 -0.36
N LYS A 50 -9.02 -2.44 -0.93
CA LYS A 50 -9.67 -2.47 -2.24
C LYS A 50 -8.62 -2.56 -3.34
N GLU A 51 -9.04 -3.04 -4.51
CA GLU A 51 -8.17 -3.18 -5.68
C GLU A 51 -7.49 -1.85 -6.04
N ASP A 52 -8.21 -0.72 -6.03
CA ASP A 52 -7.64 0.60 -6.32
C ASP A 52 -6.54 1.01 -5.31
N GLN A 53 -6.73 0.66 -4.03
CA GLN A 53 -5.74 0.92 -2.98
C GLN A 53 -4.50 0.04 -3.17
N TRP A 54 -4.70 -1.21 -3.61
CA TRP A 54 -3.59 -2.10 -3.91
C TRP A 54 -2.79 -1.67 -5.12
N HIS A 55 -3.44 -1.27 -6.21
CA HIS A 55 -2.77 -0.69 -7.37
C HIS A 55 -1.98 0.56 -6.97
N SER A 56 -2.53 1.39 -6.08
CA SER A 56 -1.81 2.54 -5.53
C SER A 56 -0.58 2.12 -4.72
N ILE A 57 -0.68 1.09 -3.87
CA ILE A 57 0.48 0.55 -3.14
C ILE A 57 1.54 0.06 -4.10
N LYS A 58 1.14 -0.72 -5.11
CA LYS A 58 2.05 -1.21 -6.15
C LYS A 58 2.73 -0.05 -6.85
N ASP A 59 1.98 0.94 -7.31
CA ASP A 59 2.53 2.11 -7.98
C ASP A 59 3.57 2.82 -7.09
N LEU A 60 3.28 3.00 -5.79
CA LEU A 60 4.22 3.58 -4.83
C LEU A 60 5.50 2.74 -4.62
N LEU A 61 5.38 1.41 -4.68
CA LEU A 61 6.52 0.48 -4.61
C LEU A 61 7.35 0.52 -5.90
N TYR A 62 6.71 0.52 -7.07
CA TYR A 62 7.37 0.63 -8.38
C TYR A 62 8.00 2.00 -8.62
N SER A 63 7.39 3.05 -8.07
CA SER A 63 7.81 4.45 -8.23
C SER A 63 8.92 4.87 -7.25
N ASP A 64 9.52 3.92 -6.53
CA ASP A 64 10.60 4.15 -5.54
C ASP A 64 10.24 5.24 -4.50
N THR A 65 8.94 5.39 -4.25
CA THR A 65 8.39 6.48 -3.44
C THR A 65 8.71 6.28 -1.95
N TRP A 66 8.79 5.00 -1.55
CA TRP A 66 9.26 4.59 -0.23
C TRP A 66 10.56 3.79 -0.35
N PRO A 67 11.69 4.45 -0.65
CA PRO A 67 12.97 3.77 -0.94
C PRO A 67 13.54 3.02 0.27
N LYS A 68 13.06 3.34 1.48
CA LYS A 68 13.46 2.70 2.73
C LYS A 68 12.42 1.72 3.25
N LEU A 69 11.33 1.49 2.51
CA LEU A 69 10.33 0.54 2.94
C LEU A 69 10.98 -0.83 3.03
N SER A 70 10.85 -1.44 4.19
CA SER A 70 11.42 -2.76 4.46
C SER A 70 10.34 -3.75 4.88
N VAL A 71 9.18 -3.27 5.34
CA VAL A 71 8.09 -4.12 5.80
C VAL A 71 6.74 -3.54 5.39
N LEU A 72 5.92 -4.38 4.77
CA LEU A 72 4.53 -4.12 4.44
C LEU A 72 3.67 -5.21 5.10
N ASP A 73 3.01 -4.87 6.21
CA ASP A 73 2.21 -5.79 7.02
C ASP A 73 0.72 -5.69 6.66
N LEU A 74 0.27 -6.70 5.93
CA LEU A 74 -1.09 -6.86 5.40
C LEU A 74 -1.79 -8.06 6.07
N ARG A 75 -1.30 -8.50 7.24
CA ARG A 75 -1.85 -9.70 7.90
C ARG A 75 -3.30 -9.55 8.31
N ARG A 76 -3.74 -8.36 8.66
CA ARG A 76 -5.12 -8.14 9.08
C ARG A 76 -5.99 -7.46 8.03
N SER A 77 -5.40 -7.10 6.90
CA SER A 77 -6.17 -6.63 5.76
C SER A 77 -6.78 -7.80 5.00
N TRP A 78 -8.06 -7.67 4.68
CA TRP A 78 -8.69 -8.52 3.68
C TRP A 78 -8.38 -7.98 2.30
N PHE A 79 -7.67 -8.81 1.52
CA PHE A 79 -7.45 -8.56 0.10
C PHE A 79 -8.69 -8.97 -0.67
N LEU A 80 -9.36 -8.00 -1.30
CA LEU A 80 -10.32 -8.27 -2.37
C LEU A 80 -9.61 -8.47 -3.72
N ALA A 81 -8.36 -8.95 -3.73
CA ALA A 81 -7.62 -9.19 -4.96
C ALA A 81 -8.16 -10.42 -5.69
N GLY A 82 -9.26 -10.22 -6.43
CA GLY A 82 -9.79 -11.14 -7.42
C GLY A 82 -9.82 -12.61 -7.00
N SER A 83 -9.72 -13.49 -7.99
CA SER A 83 -9.58 -14.93 -7.72
C SER A 83 -8.28 -15.23 -6.96
N PRO A 84 -8.22 -16.29 -6.14
CA PRO A 84 -7.04 -16.63 -5.32
C PRO A 84 -5.72 -16.75 -6.10
N GLY A 85 -5.76 -17.10 -7.39
CA GLY A 85 -4.57 -17.15 -8.25
C GLY A 85 -3.99 -15.77 -8.60
N GLN A 86 -4.80 -14.72 -8.56
CA GLN A 86 -4.34 -13.36 -8.82
C GLN A 86 -3.62 -12.79 -7.61
N ALA A 87 -4.21 -12.91 -6.41
CA ALA A 87 -3.55 -12.50 -5.17
C ALA A 87 -2.15 -13.11 -5.01
N GLN A 88 -1.97 -14.40 -5.34
CA GLN A 88 -0.67 -15.06 -5.28
C GLN A 88 0.35 -14.41 -6.23
N LYS A 89 -0.02 -14.18 -7.49
CA LYS A 89 0.85 -13.52 -8.48
C LYS A 89 1.29 -12.13 -8.02
N GLU A 90 0.37 -11.35 -7.46
CA GLU A 90 0.65 -9.99 -6.99
C GLU A 90 1.57 -9.97 -5.76
N VAL A 91 1.47 -10.99 -4.91
CA VAL A 91 2.37 -11.20 -3.78
C VAL A 91 3.78 -11.54 -4.23
N ASP A 92 3.91 -12.43 -5.22
CA ASP A 92 5.21 -12.76 -5.83
C ASP A 92 5.85 -11.53 -6.51
N GLU A 93 5.05 -10.70 -7.20
CA GLU A 93 5.52 -9.44 -7.79
C GLU A 93 6.11 -8.49 -6.74
N ILE A 94 5.45 -8.38 -5.58
CA ILE A 94 5.94 -7.53 -4.48
C ILE A 94 7.12 -8.16 -3.75
N GLY A 95 7.16 -9.49 -3.65
CA GLY A 95 8.29 -10.22 -3.09
C GLY A 95 9.60 -10.03 -3.88
N ASN A 96 9.51 -9.60 -5.13
CA ASN A 96 10.67 -9.23 -5.95
C ASN A 96 11.29 -7.88 -5.52
N PHE A 97 10.57 -7.06 -4.76
CA PHE A 97 11.13 -5.86 -4.14
C PHE A 97 11.85 -6.24 -2.84
N ASN A 98 12.78 -5.39 -2.40
CA ASN A 98 13.48 -5.57 -1.12
C ASN A 98 12.59 -5.25 0.11
N VAL A 99 11.30 -5.59 0.02
CA VAL A 99 10.26 -5.30 1.01
C VAL A 99 9.72 -6.62 1.53
N LYS A 100 9.74 -6.78 2.86
CA LYS A 100 9.15 -7.92 3.54
C LYS A 100 7.64 -7.76 3.60
N LEU A 101 6.93 -8.49 2.74
CA LEU A 101 5.48 -8.58 2.77
C LEU A 101 5.03 -9.57 3.88
N MET A 102 4.10 -9.16 4.74
CA MET A 102 3.47 -10.04 5.72
C MET A 102 1.98 -10.20 5.38
N LEU A 103 1.53 -11.43 5.15
CA LEU A 103 0.14 -11.76 4.83
C LEU A 103 -0.40 -12.73 5.89
N SER A 104 -1.70 -12.68 6.18
CA SER A 104 -2.29 -13.69 7.05
C SER A 104 -2.36 -14.99 6.28
N GLY A 105 -1.92 -16.07 6.93
CA GLY A 105 -1.78 -17.40 6.35
C GLY A 105 -3.12 -17.97 5.92
N GLY A 106 -3.56 -17.60 4.72
CA GLY A 106 -4.56 -18.30 3.91
C GLY A 106 -4.00 -18.68 2.54
N TYR A 107 -2.93 -18.01 2.09
CA TYR A 107 -2.19 -18.35 0.89
C TYR A 107 -0.88 -19.01 1.31
N SER A 108 -0.88 -20.35 1.30
CA SER A 108 0.31 -21.14 1.49
C SER A 108 1.23 -20.92 0.30
N SER A 109 2.10 -19.91 0.37
CA SER A 109 3.30 -19.89 -0.44
C SER A 109 4.08 -21.16 -0.08
N LYS A 110 4.04 -22.14 -0.98
CA LYS A 110 4.90 -23.32 -0.89
C LYS A 110 6.33 -22.77 -0.90
N ALA A 111 7.03 -22.90 0.23
CA ALA A 111 8.40 -22.43 0.36
C ALA A 111 9.28 -23.14 -0.69
N PRO A 112 10.28 -22.47 -1.29
CA PRO A 112 11.15 -23.05 -2.32
C PRO A 112 12.21 -24.02 -1.74
N TRP A 113 11.90 -24.75 -0.68
CA TRP A 113 12.75 -25.80 -0.12
C TRP A 113 11.93 -26.97 0.40
N ASP A 114 11.25 -27.63 -0.52
CA ASP A 114 10.86 -29.05 -0.41
C ASP A 114 11.17 -29.76 -1.74
#